data_AF-A0A7J4NLG4-F1
#
_entry.id   AF-A0A7J4NLG4-F1
#
_cell.length_a   1.000
_cell.length_b   1.000
_cell.length_c   1.000
_cell.angle_alpha   90.00
_cell.angle_beta   90.00
_cell.angle_gamma   90.00
#
_symmetry.space_group_name_H-M   'P 1'
#
loop_
_entity.id
_entity.type
_entity.pdbx_description
1 polymer ?
#
loop_
_entity_poly.entity_id
_entity_poly.type
_entity_poly.pdbx_seq_one_letter_code
_entity_poly.pdbx_strand_id
1 'polypeptide(L)'
;MSEVDVETEGASLPEGIAVDEAAAYFGVTDSADIVVRLNQTDRLNGLGEFFSLTIDLIFRPEFGFEEAANRLGCEGGEIYYLLSGPFELVTISDPLRYYLGQENSEGESGPHPGLPEHEMNVIEQLTDIFSLLRLFGLGHLIGGLPLLAHYISMYESLISSPAANKDSILRLAVELHQATEQAKSGSVTPIACLGAPVQGSVPQVAPPPSPPPQPTAPAPAPA
;
A
#
# COMPACT_ATOMS: atom_id res chain seq x y z
N MET A 1 -28.98 36.39 -38.76
CA MET A 1 -27.91 36.48 -37.74
C MET A 1 -27.35 35.09 -37.63
N SER A 2 -26.16 34.91 -38.19
CA SER A 2 -25.48 33.62 -38.30
C SER A 2 -24.52 33.51 -37.12
N GLU A 3 -24.74 32.56 -36.21
CA GLU A 3 -23.71 32.17 -35.25
C GLU A 3 -22.69 31.31 -35.99
N VAL A 4 -21.43 31.75 -35.94
CA VAL A 4 -20.28 31.05 -36.48
C VAL A 4 -19.77 30.17 -35.34
N ASP A 5 -19.94 28.86 -35.49
CA ASP A 5 -19.29 27.87 -34.65
C ASP A 5 -17.81 27.86 -35.00
N VAL A 6 -16.96 28.31 -34.06
CA VAL A 6 -15.50 28.20 -34.20
C VAL A 6 -15.12 26.88 -33.57
N GLU A 7 -15.16 25.84 -34.40
CA GLU A 7 -14.59 24.54 -34.08
C GLU A 7 -13.07 24.74 -33.90
N THR A 8 -12.59 24.74 -32.65
CA THR A 8 -11.16 24.70 -32.36
C THR A 8 -10.62 23.37 -32.87
N GLU A 9 -9.84 23.43 -33.95
CA GLU A 9 -9.12 22.31 -34.55
C GLU A 9 -8.13 21.72 -33.54
N GLY A 10 -8.63 20.81 -32.71
CA GLY A 10 -7.79 19.92 -31.92
C GLY A 10 -7.02 19.02 -32.89
N ALA A 11 -5.70 18.95 -32.74
CA ALA A 11 -4.86 18.12 -33.58
C ALA A 11 -5.42 16.68 -33.64
N SER A 12 -5.84 16.27 -34.82
CA SER A 12 -6.29 14.90 -35.07
C SER A 12 -5.08 13.98 -34.93
N LEU A 13 -5.14 13.03 -33.99
CA LEU A 13 -4.14 11.97 -33.90
C LEU A 13 -4.23 11.13 -35.19
N PRO A 14 -3.10 10.88 -35.88
CA PRO A 14 -3.10 9.94 -37.01
C PRO A 14 -3.61 8.58 -36.55
N GLU A 15 -4.53 7.98 -37.30
CA GLU A 15 -4.93 6.60 -37.05
C GLU A 15 -3.73 5.67 -37.25
N GLY A 16 -3.30 5.00 -36.18
CA GLY A 16 -2.43 3.83 -36.26
C GLY A 16 -0.96 3.99 -35.90
N ILE A 17 -0.55 5.05 -35.19
CA ILE A 17 0.79 5.05 -34.57
C ILE A 17 0.70 4.18 -33.30
N ALA A 18 1.48 3.09 -33.23
CA ALA A 18 1.59 2.30 -32.02
C ALA A 18 2.06 3.21 -30.87
N VAL A 19 1.52 3.03 -29.66
CA VAL A 19 1.86 3.86 -28.49
C VAL A 19 3.38 3.94 -28.29
N ASP A 20 4.10 2.84 -28.58
CA ASP A 20 5.56 2.74 -28.52
C ASP A 20 6.27 3.56 -29.62
N GLU A 21 5.66 3.69 -30.80
CA GLU A 21 6.21 4.42 -31.95
C GLU A 21 6.01 5.94 -31.80
N ALA A 22 4.92 6.35 -31.12
CA ALA A 22 4.72 7.72 -30.67
C ALA A 22 5.66 8.08 -29.50
N ALA A 23 5.87 7.18 -28.53
CA ALA A 23 6.80 7.38 -27.42
C ALA A 23 8.25 7.54 -27.93
N ALA A 24 8.66 6.67 -28.87
CA ALA A 24 9.97 6.76 -29.53
C ALA A 24 10.15 8.06 -30.32
N TYR A 25 9.10 8.57 -30.95
CA TYR A 25 9.11 9.85 -31.65
C TYR A 25 9.38 11.05 -30.72
N PHE A 26 8.95 10.96 -29.44
CA PHE A 26 9.25 11.95 -28.40
C PHE A 26 10.52 11.62 -27.58
N GLY A 27 11.27 10.57 -27.94
CA GLY A 27 12.51 10.18 -27.28
C GLY A 27 12.33 9.34 -26.00
N VAL A 28 11.10 8.92 -25.69
CA VAL A 28 10.79 8.01 -24.59
C VAL A 28 10.86 6.58 -25.15
N THR A 29 12.02 5.95 -25.03
CA THR A 29 12.28 4.64 -25.66
C THR A 29 12.48 3.49 -24.67
N ASP A 30 12.84 3.79 -23.42
CA ASP A 30 13.12 2.79 -22.40
C ASP A 30 12.44 3.18 -21.08
N SER A 31 11.70 2.25 -20.46
CA SER A 31 11.25 2.39 -19.07
C SER A 31 12.45 2.48 -18.14
N ALA A 32 12.33 3.24 -17.06
CA ALA A 32 13.42 3.36 -16.10
C ALA A 32 13.78 2.00 -15.48
N ASP A 33 15.08 1.74 -15.28
CA ASP A 33 15.59 0.49 -14.70
C ASP A 33 14.88 0.11 -13.40
N ILE A 34 14.56 1.12 -12.56
CA ILE A 34 13.83 0.91 -11.32
C ILE A 34 12.41 0.39 -11.56
N VAL A 35 11.73 0.88 -12.60
CA VAL A 35 10.34 0.51 -12.92
C VAL A 35 10.32 -0.92 -13.43
N VAL A 36 11.23 -1.26 -14.34
CA VAL A 36 11.39 -2.64 -14.86
C VAL A 36 11.66 -3.62 -13.70
N ARG A 37 12.58 -3.25 -12.80
CA ARG A 37 12.93 -4.08 -11.65
C ARG A 37 11.78 -4.22 -10.65
N LEU A 38 11.12 -3.12 -10.28
CA LEU A 38 9.97 -3.15 -9.36
C LEU A 38 8.80 -3.94 -9.93
N ASN A 39 8.59 -3.90 -11.25
CA ASN A 39 7.60 -4.71 -11.93
C ASN A 39 7.88 -6.22 -11.88
N GLN A 40 9.14 -6.62 -11.70
CA GLN A 40 9.56 -8.02 -11.56
C GLN A 40 9.67 -8.46 -10.09
N THR A 41 9.52 -7.53 -9.16
CA THR A 41 9.60 -7.80 -7.72
C THR A 41 8.19 -8.11 -7.20
N ASP A 42 8.08 -8.97 -6.19
CA ASP A 42 6.77 -9.18 -5.55
C ASP A 42 6.27 -7.89 -4.90
N ARG A 43 4.94 -7.75 -4.83
CA ARG A 43 4.24 -6.56 -4.33
C ARG A 43 4.79 -6.04 -2.99
N LEU A 44 5.08 -6.94 -2.04
CA LEU A 44 5.54 -6.55 -0.70
C LEU A 44 6.93 -5.90 -0.76
N ASN A 45 7.88 -6.56 -1.42
CA ASN A 45 9.25 -6.02 -1.54
C ASN A 45 9.29 -4.78 -2.43
N GLY A 46 8.49 -4.74 -3.50
CA GLY A 46 8.37 -3.58 -4.38
C GLY A 46 7.82 -2.34 -3.64
N LEU A 47 6.72 -2.51 -2.90
CA LEU A 47 6.16 -1.44 -2.04
C LEU A 47 7.17 -1.00 -0.97
N GLY A 48 7.86 -1.94 -0.33
CA GLY A 48 8.86 -1.63 0.68
C GLY A 48 10.03 -0.79 0.14
N GLU A 49 10.52 -1.09 -1.07
CA GLU A 49 11.55 -0.29 -1.73
C GLU A 49 11.01 1.09 -2.14
N PHE A 50 9.83 1.14 -2.75
CA PHE A 50 9.17 2.39 -3.11
C PHE A 50 9.01 3.32 -1.89
N PHE A 51 8.50 2.80 -0.77
CA PHE A 51 8.38 3.56 0.47
C PHE A 51 9.74 3.99 1.01
N SER A 52 10.76 3.14 0.97
CA SER A 52 12.11 3.50 1.44
C SER A 52 12.69 4.73 0.72
N LEU A 53 12.23 5.03 -0.50
CA LEU A 53 12.66 6.17 -1.29
C LEU A 53 11.71 7.38 -1.21
N THR A 54 10.43 7.16 -0.91
CA THR A 54 9.37 8.16 -1.10
C THR A 54 8.47 8.40 0.12
N ILE A 55 8.69 7.72 1.25
CA ILE A 55 7.72 7.71 2.38
C ILE A 55 7.36 9.11 2.92
N ASP A 56 8.29 10.05 2.93
CA ASP A 56 8.02 11.43 3.35
C ASP A 56 7.08 12.18 2.40
N LEU A 57 7.02 11.78 1.12
CA LEU A 57 6.11 12.34 0.13
C LEU A 57 4.67 11.86 0.35
N ILE A 58 4.49 10.62 0.84
CA ILE A 58 3.19 9.97 1.03
C ILE A 58 2.30 10.72 2.04
N PHE A 59 2.94 11.27 3.07
CA PHE A 59 2.26 11.97 4.15
C PHE A 59 2.13 13.48 3.92
N ARG A 60 2.56 14.00 2.76
CA ARG A 60 2.27 15.40 2.40
C ARG A 60 0.77 15.57 2.08
N PRO A 61 0.23 16.80 2.15
CA PRO A 61 -1.15 17.07 1.75
C PRO A 61 -1.44 16.59 0.32
N GLU A 62 -0.50 16.83 -0.59
CA GLU A 62 -0.51 16.38 -1.97
C GLU A 62 0.71 15.50 -2.25
N PHE A 63 0.51 14.41 -2.97
CA PHE A 63 1.62 13.53 -3.35
C PHE A 63 2.43 14.18 -4.48
N GLY A 64 3.71 14.44 -4.22
CA GLY A 64 4.62 15.05 -5.18
C GLY A 64 5.11 14.06 -6.23
N PHE A 65 4.32 13.81 -7.27
CA PHE A 65 4.66 12.87 -8.36
C PHE A 65 6.01 13.19 -9.01
N GLU A 66 6.28 14.45 -9.32
CA GLU A 66 7.54 14.88 -9.94
C GLU A 66 8.74 14.63 -9.00
N GLU A 67 8.58 14.89 -7.70
CA GLU A 67 9.63 14.64 -6.73
C GLU A 67 9.88 13.13 -6.54
N ALA A 68 8.80 12.33 -6.49
CA ALA A 68 8.91 10.87 -6.43
C ALA A 68 9.61 10.31 -7.67
N ALA A 69 9.20 10.77 -8.86
CA ALA A 69 9.77 10.41 -10.15
C ALA A 69 11.28 10.74 -10.20
N ASN A 70 11.66 11.94 -9.79
CA ASN A 70 13.08 12.35 -9.70
C ASN A 70 13.90 11.47 -8.74
N ARG A 71 13.35 11.07 -7.59
CA ARG A 71 14.05 10.19 -6.63
C ARG A 71 14.22 8.77 -7.14
N LEU A 72 13.24 8.29 -7.91
CA LEU A 72 13.25 6.97 -8.51
C LEU A 72 14.06 6.95 -9.81
N GLY A 73 14.31 8.11 -10.42
CA GLY A 73 14.95 8.19 -11.74
C GLY A 73 14.03 7.72 -12.85
N CYS A 74 12.74 8.00 -12.73
CA CYS A 74 11.69 7.61 -13.68
C CYS A 74 10.82 8.82 -14.04
N GLU A 75 9.88 8.66 -14.97
CA GLU A 75 8.88 9.67 -15.32
C GLU A 75 7.67 9.63 -14.37
N GLY A 76 6.93 10.74 -14.29
CA GLY A 76 5.73 10.82 -13.46
C GLY A 76 4.64 9.79 -13.85
N GLY A 77 4.51 9.49 -15.14
CA GLY A 77 3.59 8.46 -15.64
C GLY A 77 3.96 7.05 -15.18
N GLU A 78 5.26 6.76 -15.03
CA GLU A 78 5.73 5.46 -14.56
C GLU A 78 5.41 5.23 -13.07
N ILE A 79 5.26 6.29 -12.28
CA ILE A 79 4.76 6.18 -10.90
C ILE A 79 3.34 5.64 -10.90
N TYR A 80 2.45 6.18 -11.74
CA TYR A 80 1.08 5.68 -11.84
C TYR A 80 1.05 4.21 -12.25
N TYR A 81 1.90 3.82 -13.22
CA TYR A 81 2.06 2.43 -13.61
C TYR A 81 2.47 1.54 -12.43
N LEU A 82 3.45 1.95 -11.61
CA LEU A 82 3.85 1.20 -10.42
C LEU A 82 2.70 1.02 -9.42
N LEU A 83 1.96 2.10 -9.13
CA LEU A 83 0.85 2.08 -8.17
C LEU A 83 -0.30 1.17 -8.63
N SER A 84 -0.66 1.19 -9.91
CA SER A 84 -1.81 0.43 -10.44
C SER A 84 -1.47 -0.98 -10.91
N GLY A 85 -0.24 -1.21 -11.37
CA GLY A 85 0.25 -2.49 -11.87
C GLY A 85 0.86 -3.35 -10.76
N PRO A 86 2.20 -3.36 -10.60
CA PRO A 86 2.88 -4.29 -9.71
C PRO A 86 2.55 -4.11 -8.22
N PHE A 87 2.09 -2.94 -7.79
CA PHE A 87 1.63 -2.75 -6.42
C PHE A 87 0.16 -3.09 -6.21
N GLU A 88 -0.59 -3.29 -7.29
CA GLU A 88 -1.98 -3.74 -7.27
C GLU A 88 -2.89 -2.87 -6.38
N LEU A 89 -2.57 -1.59 -6.17
CA LEU A 89 -3.33 -0.75 -5.23
C LEU A 89 -4.75 -0.46 -5.72
N VAL A 90 -5.00 -0.57 -7.02
CA VAL A 90 -6.35 -0.48 -7.59
C VAL A 90 -7.11 -1.76 -7.30
N THR A 91 -6.58 -2.90 -7.78
CA THR A 91 -7.24 -4.21 -7.73
C THR A 91 -7.38 -4.76 -6.32
N ILE A 92 -6.46 -4.43 -5.40
CA ILE A 92 -6.57 -4.84 -4.00
C ILE A 92 -7.86 -4.31 -3.37
N SER A 93 -8.45 -3.22 -3.85
CA SER A 93 -9.69 -2.65 -3.32
C SER A 93 -10.97 -3.13 -4.02
N ASP A 94 -10.87 -3.98 -5.06
CA ASP A 94 -12.00 -4.41 -5.87
C ASP A 94 -13.16 -5.04 -5.07
N PRO A 95 -12.92 -5.92 -4.08
CA PRO A 95 -14.01 -6.44 -3.24
C PRO A 95 -14.81 -5.34 -2.52
N LEU A 96 -14.12 -4.28 -2.09
CA LEU A 96 -14.75 -3.14 -1.42
C LEU A 96 -15.50 -2.25 -2.41
N ARG A 97 -14.92 -1.99 -3.60
CA ARG A 97 -15.57 -1.26 -4.70
C ARG A 97 -16.87 -1.93 -5.10
N TYR A 98 -16.83 -3.24 -5.32
CA TYR A 98 -17.99 -4.05 -5.66
C TYR A 98 -19.07 -3.94 -4.56
N TYR A 99 -18.68 -4.07 -3.29
CA TYR A 99 -19.60 -3.92 -2.16
C TYR A 99 -20.26 -2.53 -2.09
N LEU A 100 -19.54 -1.47 -2.46
CA LEU A 100 -20.08 -0.11 -2.51
C LEU A 100 -20.97 0.15 -3.74
N GLY A 101 -21.10 -0.82 -4.66
CA GLY A 101 -21.78 -0.65 -5.94
C GLY A 101 -21.01 0.19 -6.94
N GLN A 102 -19.70 0.36 -6.73
CA GLN A 102 -18.77 0.98 -7.67
C GLN A 102 -18.26 -0.05 -8.67
N GLU A 103 -17.76 0.43 -9.81
CA GLU A 103 -17.08 -0.40 -10.80
C GLU A 103 -15.73 -0.87 -10.24
N ASN A 104 -15.47 -2.18 -10.32
CA ASN A 104 -14.17 -2.78 -10.00
C ASN A 104 -13.22 -2.72 -11.23
N SER A 105 -12.00 -3.22 -11.07
CA SER A 105 -11.01 -3.22 -12.14
C SER A 105 -11.36 -4.09 -13.35
N GLU A 106 -12.36 -4.99 -13.23
CA GLU A 106 -12.88 -5.83 -14.32
C GLU A 106 -14.10 -5.21 -15.02
N GLY A 107 -14.55 -4.02 -14.61
CA GLY A 107 -15.73 -3.35 -15.18
C GLY A 107 -17.06 -3.82 -14.58
N GLU A 108 -17.03 -4.54 -13.48
CA GLU A 108 -18.22 -5.07 -12.81
C GLU A 108 -18.62 -4.19 -11.62
N SER A 109 -19.94 -3.95 -11.49
CA SER A 109 -20.50 -3.20 -10.36
C SER A 109 -21.43 -4.08 -9.55
N GLY A 110 -21.28 -4.05 -8.23
CA GLY A 110 -22.18 -4.75 -7.31
C GLY A 110 -23.49 -4.01 -7.07
N PRO A 111 -24.43 -4.63 -6.33
CA PRO A 111 -25.67 -3.97 -5.92
C PRO A 111 -25.37 -2.88 -4.88
N HIS A 112 -26.20 -1.83 -4.83
CA HIS A 112 -26.10 -0.80 -3.81
C HIS A 112 -26.24 -1.42 -2.39
N PRO A 113 -25.32 -1.13 -1.44
CA PRO A 113 -25.25 -1.87 -0.17
C PRO A 113 -26.33 -1.47 0.85
N GLY A 114 -27.10 -0.41 0.57
CA GLY A 114 -28.17 0.08 1.46
C GLY A 114 -27.65 0.73 2.75
N LEU A 115 -26.37 1.13 2.75
CA LEU A 115 -25.74 1.84 3.85
C LEU A 115 -26.19 3.31 3.90
N PRO A 116 -26.16 3.94 5.08
CA PRO A 116 -26.28 5.39 5.18
C PRO A 116 -25.17 6.09 4.38
N GLU A 117 -25.51 7.19 3.71
CA GLU A 117 -24.58 7.95 2.86
C GLU A 117 -23.28 8.36 3.60
N HIS A 118 -23.39 8.77 4.87
CA HIS A 118 -22.22 9.12 5.67
C HIS A 118 -21.30 7.92 5.96
N GLU A 119 -21.83 6.70 6.08
CA GLU A 119 -21.01 5.48 6.21
C GLU A 119 -20.32 5.17 4.88
N MET A 120 -21.04 5.29 3.75
CA MET A 120 -20.48 5.08 2.42
C MET A 120 -19.31 6.02 2.14
N ASN A 121 -19.48 7.33 2.39
CA ASN A 121 -18.44 8.33 2.16
C ASN A 121 -17.16 8.09 2.99
N VAL A 122 -17.30 7.48 4.18
CA VAL A 122 -16.16 7.12 5.03
C VAL A 122 -15.46 5.86 4.49
N ILE A 123 -16.23 4.84 4.12
CA ILE A 123 -15.69 3.57 3.62
C ILE A 123 -15.02 3.75 2.25
N GLU A 124 -15.59 4.59 1.38
CA GLU A 124 -15.07 4.87 0.04
C GLU A 124 -13.60 5.33 0.05
N GLN A 125 -13.18 6.04 1.09
CA GLN A 125 -11.78 6.46 1.26
C GLN A 125 -10.80 5.28 1.25
N LEU A 126 -11.23 4.09 1.69
CA LEU A 126 -10.42 2.88 1.68
C LEU A 126 -10.32 2.21 0.30
N THR A 127 -10.90 2.80 -0.74
CA THR A 127 -10.72 2.41 -2.15
C THR A 127 -9.80 3.36 -2.91
N ASP A 128 -9.50 4.53 -2.34
CA ASP A 128 -8.60 5.52 -2.94
C ASP A 128 -7.14 5.07 -2.86
N ILE A 129 -6.44 5.17 -3.98
CA ILE A 129 -5.05 4.72 -4.10
C ILE A 129 -4.15 5.44 -3.08
N PHE A 130 -4.34 6.73 -2.83
CA PHE A 130 -3.48 7.48 -1.90
C PHE A 130 -3.79 7.14 -0.44
N SER A 131 -5.04 6.89 -0.10
CA SER A 131 -5.42 6.35 1.20
C SER A 131 -4.79 4.98 1.45
N LEU A 132 -4.81 4.08 0.46
CA LEU A 132 -4.12 2.78 0.54
C LEU A 132 -2.61 2.94 0.66
N LEU A 133 -2.04 3.87 -0.10
CA LEU A 133 -0.62 4.18 -0.05
C LEU A 133 -0.20 4.70 1.32
N ARG A 134 -1.03 5.52 1.97
CA ARG A 134 -0.84 5.99 3.36
C ARG A 134 -1.01 4.87 4.37
N LEU A 135 -2.00 4.00 4.19
CA LEU A 135 -2.22 2.83 5.04
C LEU A 135 -0.96 1.94 5.06
N PHE A 136 -0.52 1.51 3.90
CA PHE A 136 0.65 0.64 3.78
C PHE A 136 1.95 1.39 4.12
N GLY A 137 2.03 2.67 3.79
CA GLY A 137 3.13 3.54 4.20
C GLY A 137 3.28 3.64 5.72
N LEU A 138 2.18 3.74 6.48
CA LEU A 138 2.21 3.72 7.94
C LEU A 138 2.78 2.40 8.47
N GLY A 139 2.37 1.27 7.89
CA GLY A 139 2.91 -0.04 8.22
C GLY A 139 4.43 -0.10 8.04
N HIS A 140 4.92 0.34 6.88
CA HIS A 140 6.36 0.40 6.59
C HIS A 140 7.11 1.38 7.48
N LEU A 141 6.57 2.58 7.69
CA LEU A 141 7.21 3.65 8.48
C LEU A 141 7.37 3.25 9.95
N ILE A 142 6.41 2.51 10.50
CA ILE A 142 6.42 2.09 11.92
C ILE A 142 7.23 0.81 12.13
N GLY A 143 7.07 -0.18 11.25
CA GLY A 143 7.58 -1.54 11.50
C GLY A 143 8.31 -2.19 10.32
N GLY A 144 8.62 -1.43 9.27
CA GLY A 144 9.28 -1.93 8.05
C GLY A 144 8.46 -2.99 7.32
N LEU A 145 9.15 -3.85 6.57
CA LEU A 145 8.53 -4.94 5.81
C LEU A 145 7.60 -5.85 6.63
N PRO A 146 7.94 -6.27 7.88
CA PRO A 146 7.05 -7.13 8.67
C PRO A 146 5.67 -6.52 8.95
N LEU A 147 5.62 -5.24 9.31
CA LEU A 147 4.34 -4.58 9.62
C LEU A 147 3.60 -4.17 8.34
N LEU A 148 4.33 -3.82 7.27
CA LEU A 148 3.76 -3.63 5.94
C LEU A 148 3.03 -4.89 5.47
N ALA A 149 3.68 -6.05 5.53
CA ALA A 149 3.08 -7.34 5.15
C ALA A 149 1.82 -7.66 5.97
N HIS A 150 1.88 -7.38 7.28
CA HIS A 150 0.73 -7.54 8.18
C HIS A 150 -0.44 -6.64 7.77
N TYR A 151 -0.18 -5.36 7.49
CA TYR A 151 -1.24 -4.41 7.09
C TYR A 151 -1.88 -4.79 5.75
N ILE A 152 -1.10 -5.21 4.75
CA ILE A 152 -1.64 -5.72 3.48
C ILE A 152 -2.57 -6.91 3.74
N SER A 153 -2.10 -7.91 4.50
CA SER A 153 -2.86 -9.12 4.79
C SER A 153 -4.16 -8.83 5.56
N MET A 154 -4.10 -7.93 6.55
CA MET A 154 -5.26 -7.56 7.36
C MET A 154 -6.27 -6.74 6.55
N TYR A 155 -5.81 -5.84 5.68
CA TYR A 155 -6.68 -5.11 4.77
C TYR A 155 -7.43 -6.08 3.86
N GLU A 156 -6.72 -6.96 3.14
CA GLU A 156 -7.32 -7.97 2.25
C GLU A 156 -8.30 -8.88 2.99
N SER A 157 -7.96 -9.30 4.20
CA SER A 157 -8.86 -10.11 5.03
C SER A 157 -10.15 -9.37 5.37
N LEU A 158 -10.10 -8.08 5.71
CA LEU A 158 -11.28 -7.29 6.02
C LEU A 158 -12.19 -7.11 4.81
N ILE A 159 -11.61 -6.74 3.67
CA ILE A 159 -12.37 -6.43 2.47
C ILE A 159 -12.77 -7.67 1.66
N SER A 160 -12.23 -8.85 1.93
CA SER A 160 -12.71 -10.11 1.32
C SER A 160 -14.17 -10.43 1.68
N SER A 161 -14.72 -9.81 2.74
CA SER A 161 -16.12 -9.94 3.15
C SER A 161 -16.62 -8.64 3.80
N PRO A 162 -16.82 -7.56 3.02
CA PRO A 162 -17.05 -6.23 3.57
C PRO A 162 -18.31 -6.12 4.42
N ALA A 163 -19.38 -6.81 4.03
CA ALA A 163 -20.64 -6.84 4.78
C ALA A 163 -20.47 -7.43 6.19
N ALA A 164 -19.67 -8.49 6.33
CA ALA A 164 -19.38 -9.13 7.62
C ALA A 164 -18.42 -8.30 8.48
N ASN A 165 -17.57 -7.49 7.85
CA ASN A 165 -16.52 -6.70 8.49
C ASN A 165 -16.84 -5.20 8.58
N LYS A 166 -18.09 -4.80 8.35
CA LYS A 166 -18.50 -3.38 8.21
C LYS A 166 -17.96 -2.48 9.32
N ASP A 167 -18.16 -2.86 10.58
CA ASP A 167 -17.74 -2.04 11.73
C ASP A 167 -16.22 -1.91 11.84
N SER A 168 -15.49 -2.97 11.46
CA SER A 168 -14.02 -2.94 11.41
C SER A 168 -13.51 -2.07 10.28
N ILE A 169 -14.17 -2.08 9.12
CA ILE A 169 -13.85 -1.23 7.96
C ILE A 169 -14.12 0.25 8.30
N LEU A 170 -15.25 0.56 8.91
CA LEU A 170 -15.55 1.91 9.40
C LEU A 170 -14.49 2.40 10.40
N ARG A 171 -14.11 1.53 11.34
CA ARG A 171 -13.04 1.85 12.30
C ARG A 171 -11.70 2.08 11.62
N LEU A 172 -11.33 1.23 10.65
CA LEU A 172 -10.10 1.37 9.87
C LEU A 172 -10.04 2.74 9.17
N ALA A 173 -11.12 3.18 8.53
CA ALA A 173 -11.16 4.48 7.86
C ALA A 173 -10.91 5.64 8.84
N VAL A 174 -11.55 5.61 10.02
CA VAL A 174 -11.38 6.64 11.05
C VAL A 174 -9.95 6.63 11.62
N GLU A 175 -9.42 5.47 11.95
CA GLU A 175 -8.06 5.34 12.50
C GLU A 175 -7.00 5.73 11.46
N LEU A 176 -7.16 5.34 10.19
CA LEU A 176 -6.27 5.73 9.11
C LEU A 176 -6.21 7.25 8.92
N HIS A 177 -7.37 7.91 8.95
CA HIS A 177 -7.43 9.37 8.87
C HIS A 177 -6.66 10.02 10.02
N GLN A 178 -6.92 9.58 11.26
CA GLN A 178 -6.24 10.12 12.45
C GLN A 178 -4.73 9.87 12.41
N ALA A 179 -4.30 8.66 12.04
CA ALA A 179 -2.89 8.30 11.95
C ALA A 179 -2.17 9.09 10.84
N THR A 180 -2.84 9.34 9.72
CA THR A 180 -2.32 10.18 8.63
C THR A 180 -2.14 11.63 9.07
N GLU A 181 -3.11 12.21 9.78
CA GLU A 181 -2.99 13.58 10.30
C GLU A 181 -1.89 13.71 11.36
N GLN A 182 -1.70 12.69 12.20
CA GLN A 182 -0.58 12.66 13.14
C GLN A 182 0.76 12.55 12.40
N ALA A 183 0.86 11.70 11.37
CA ALA A 183 2.09 11.51 10.60
C ALA A 183 2.55 12.83 9.94
N LYS A 184 1.61 13.66 9.47
CA LYS A 184 1.89 15.02 8.98
C LYS A 184 2.58 15.93 10.00
N SER A 185 2.28 15.73 11.30
CA SER A 185 2.89 16.45 12.41
C SER A 185 4.18 15.82 12.94
N GLY A 186 4.65 14.74 12.30
CA GLY A 186 5.88 14.02 12.67
C GLY A 186 5.70 12.94 13.74
N SER A 187 4.46 12.65 14.15
CA SER A 187 4.15 11.58 15.10
C SER A 187 3.44 10.44 14.38
N VAL A 188 3.89 9.19 14.57
CA VAL A 188 3.27 8.03 13.94
C VAL A 188 2.63 7.12 14.99
N THR A 189 1.41 6.67 14.72
CA THR A 189 0.68 5.73 15.57
C THR A 189 0.22 4.52 14.75
N PRO A 190 0.33 3.30 15.30
CA PRO A 190 -0.22 2.12 14.66
C PRO A 190 -1.74 2.19 14.55
N ILE A 191 -2.29 1.49 13.55
CA ILE A 191 -3.73 1.32 13.37
C ILE A 191 -4.16 0.15 14.25
N ALA A 192 -4.83 0.46 15.34
CA ALA A 192 -5.19 -0.48 16.39
C ALA A 192 -6.12 -1.59 15.87
N CYS A 193 -7.05 -1.28 14.95
CA CYS A 193 -8.00 -2.25 14.43
C CYS A 193 -7.36 -3.35 13.57
N LEU A 194 -6.15 -3.13 13.05
CA LEU A 194 -5.37 -4.13 12.32
C LEU A 194 -4.52 -5.01 13.25
N GLY A 195 -4.36 -4.62 14.52
CA GLY A 195 -3.55 -5.34 15.49
C GLY A 195 -2.05 -5.34 15.16
N ALA A 196 -1.30 -6.11 15.94
CA ALA A 196 0.13 -6.33 15.73
C ALA A 196 0.37 -7.70 15.06
N PRO A 197 1.47 -7.87 14.29
CA PRO A 197 1.83 -9.17 13.77
C PRO A 197 2.04 -10.15 14.93
N VAL A 198 1.37 -11.30 14.87
CA VAL A 198 1.57 -12.36 15.85
C VAL A 198 2.98 -12.90 15.61
N GLN A 199 3.93 -12.64 16.52
CA GLN A 199 5.21 -13.33 16.44
C GLN A 199 4.94 -14.81 16.62
N GLY A 200 5.16 -15.59 15.55
CA GLY A 200 5.23 -17.03 15.64
C GLY A 200 6.18 -17.37 16.78
N SER A 201 5.72 -18.15 17.75
CA SER A 201 6.54 -18.59 18.86
C SER A 201 7.72 -19.35 18.26
N VAL A 202 8.90 -18.73 18.25
CA VAL A 202 10.14 -19.48 18.14
C VAL A 202 10.09 -20.54 19.25
N PRO A 203 10.20 -21.84 18.94
CA PRO A 203 10.33 -22.85 19.98
C PRO A 203 11.48 -22.40 20.87
N GLN A 204 11.18 -22.12 22.14
CA GLN A 204 12.19 -21.75 23.11
C GLN A 204 13.17 -22.92 23.16
N VAL A 205 14.36 -22.74 22.57
CA VAL A 205 15.43 -23.73 22.68
C VAL A 205 15.69 -23.87 24.16
N ALA A 206 15.29 -25.00 24.73
CA ALA A 206 15.54 -25.31 26.12
C ALA A 206 17.05 -25.13 26.37
N PRO A 207 17.46 -24.41 27.43
CA PRO A 207 18.87 -24.28 27.73
C PRO A 207 19.49 -25.68 27.88
N PRO A 208 20.73 -25.89 27.39
CA PRO A 208 21.39 -27.18 27.53
C PRO A 208 21.44 -27.57 29.02
N PRO A 209 21.24 -28.85 29.35
CA PRO A 209 21.24 -29.30 30.74
C PRO A 209 22.58 -28.95 31.41
N SER A 210 22.51 -28.41 32.63
CA SER A 210 23.68 -28.07 33.44
C SER A 210 24.63 -29.27 33.59
N PRO A 211 25.96 -29.06 33.54
CA PRO A 211 26.91 -30.14 33.76
C PRO A 211 26.77 -30.72 35.17
N PRO A 212 26.99 -32.03 35.36
CA PRO A 212 26.85 -32.67 36.65
C PRO A 212 27.83 -32.10 37.69
N PRO A 213 27.43 -32.02 38.97
CA PRO A 213 28.27 -31.48 40.03
C PRO A 213 29.56 -32.29 40.19
N GLN A 214 30.70 -31.60 40.26
CA GLN A 214 32.00 -32.22 40.52
C GLN A 214 32.03 -32.82 41.94
N PRO A 215 32.67 -34.00 42.15
CA PRO A 215 32.78 -34.61 43.46
C PRO A 215 33.58 -33.73 44.43
N THR A 216 33.01 -33.48 45.61
CA THR A 216 33.66 -32.79 46.72
C THR A 216 34.82 -33.63 47.26
N ALA A 217 36.00 -33.01 47.39
CA ALA A 217 37.16 -33.62 48.01
C ALA A 217 36.91 -33.91 49.52
N PRO A 218 37.46 -35.00 50.09
CA PRO A 218 37.19 -35.37 51.48
C PRO A 218 37.85 -34.42 52.47
N ALA A 219 37.13 -34.06 53.53
CA ALA A 219 37.63 -33.30 54.67
C ALA A 219 38.66 -34.12 55.48
N PRO A 220 39.70 -33.48 56.04
CA PRO A 220 40.71 -34.19 56.84
C PRO A 220 40.17 -34.59 58.21
N ALA A 221 40.55 -35.80 58.66
CA ALA A 221 40.12 -36.39 59.92
C ALA A 221 40.78 -35.70 61.14
N PRO A 222 40.06 -35.59 62.28
CA PRO A 222 40.57 -34.93 63.48
C PRO A 222 41.55 -35.81 64.27
N ALA A 223 42.44 -35.15 65.03
CA ALA A 223 43.43 -35.74 65.93
C ALA A 223 42.84 -36.17 67.28
#